data_AF-A0A7V9P831-F1
#
_entry.id   AF-A0A7V9P831-F1
#
_cell.length_a   1.000
_cell.length_b   1.000
_cell.length_c   1.000
_cell.angle_alpha   90.00
_cell.angle_beta   90.00
_cell.angle_gamma   90.00
#
_symmetry.space_group_name_H-M   'P 1'
#
loop_
_entity.id
_entity.type
_entity.pdbx_description
1 polymer ?
#
loop_
_entity_poly.entity_id
_entity_poly.type
_entity_poly.pdbx_seq_one_letter_code
_entity_poly.pdbx_strand_id
1 'polypeptide(L)'
;MLKLKTFVFLFLLSLCYTAQAQERLGNYQVRVVPDKDNWTYELNQPAKFKISVSLDGHQVAGLPLKYSCGAETMPPTIEKNVTTAMQTLTVDGGTLDKPGFLRCIATMETGGKTYRGLGTAGFRPDLIKPTTNDPPDFDKFWDDGKKELAKLPIDSKLEPLPSYSTANADVFQVSLNNVGAGSSKSSRIYGILAIPKSTNPNQKFPAVLSVPGAGVRPYRGLLNLAERGIITLQIGIHGIPVNLDQTVYDNLAAGALNRYMYDGLDDKNTYYYRRVFLGCLRANDFLASLPQFDGKNLGVMGGSQGGALSIMTAALDSRVKGLAVWVPALADLTGYIFGRAGGWHHAFKDEKNRTKEKIETSKYYDTVNFARRVKVPGIYTFGYNDETCPPTSMFAAYNSVVAPKKLILALETGHALTNEQTARINDWIEFLLKNEKQVK
;
A
#
# COMPACT_ATOMS: atom_id res chain seq x y z
N MET A 1 71.04 22.35 71.75
CA MET A 1 70.68 21.09 71.05
C MET A 1 69.16 21.11 70.83
N LEU A 2 68.70 21.35 69.59
CA LEU A 2 68.02 20.36 68.71
C LEU A 2 66.57 20.03 69.19
N LYS A 3 65.44 20.10 68.46
CA LYS A 3 65.02 20.13 67.03
C LYS A 3 63.56 20.66 67.01
N LEU A 4 63.12 21.56 66.12
CA LEU A 4 62.59 21.37 64.75
C LEU A 4 61.47 20.29 64.59
N LYS A 5 60.25 20.72 64.20
CA LYS A 5 59.42 20.20 63.06
C LYS A 5 57.97 20.77 63.14
N THR A 6 57.62 21.71 62.26
CA THR A 6 56.85 21.53 61.00
C THR A 6 55.33 21.69 61.18
N PHE A 7 54.82 22.91 60.94
CA PHE A 7 53.39 23.19 60.72
C PHE A 7 53.07 22.92 59.24
N VAL A 8 52.16 21.99 58.96
CA VAL A 8 51.62 21.75 57.62
C VAL A 8 50.34 22.57 57.49
N PHE A 9 50.33 23.50 56.53
CA PHE A 9 49.20 24.31 56.14
C PHE A 9 48.30 23.49 55.20
N LEU A 10 47.12 23.06 55.64
CA LEU A 10 46.13 22.41 54.76
C LEU A 10 45.26 23.48 54.10
N PHE A 11 45.51 23.73 52.81
CA PHE A 11 44.64 24.50 51.93
C PHE A 11 43.38 23.66 51.61
N LEU A 12 42.22 24.05 52.15
CA LEU A 12 40.92 23.54 51.74
C LEU A 12 40.52 24.24 50.43
N LEU A 13 40.90 23.67 49.28
CA LEU A 13 40.29 24.01 48.00
C LEU A 13 38.89 23.37 47.95
N SER A 14 37.86 24.18 48.16
CA SER A 14 36.49 23.87 47.79
C SER A 14 36.38 23.80 46.27
N LEU A 15 36.57 22.61 45.69
CA LEU A 15 36.16 22.31 44.33
C LEU A 15 34.63 22.35 44.26
N CYS A 16 34.08 23.50 43.85
CA CYS A 16 32.75 23.56 43.27
C CYS A 16 32.76 22.70 42.00
N TYR A 17 32.32 21.45 42.11
CA TYR A 17 31.90 20.67 40.94
C TYR A 17 30.69 21.38 40.33
N THR A 18 30.94 22.23 39.33
CA THR A 18 29.91 22.56 38.37
C THR A 18 29.60 21.27 37.63
N ALA A 19 28.49 20.63 37.97
CA ALA A 19 27.92 19.60 37.13
C ALA A 19 27.63 20.25 35.78
N GLN A 20 28.54 20.12 34.82
CA GLN A 20 28.23 20.42 33.43
C GLN A 20 27.10 19.48 33.05
N ALA A 21 25.90 20.03 32.90
CA ALA A 21 24.77 19.32 32.35
C ALA A 21 25.21 18.80 30.98
N GLN A 22 25.43 17.49 30.87
CA GLN A 22 25.82 16.86 29.63
C GLN A 22 24.66 17.05 28.65
N GLU A 23 24.91 17.81 27.58
CA GLU A 23 23.92 18.01 26.53
C GLU A 23 23.68 16.67 25.83
N ARG A 24 22.46 16.14 25.97
CA ARG A 24 22.10 14.84 25.39
C ARG A 24 21.55 15.06 23.99
N LEU A 25 22.38 14.81 22.99
CA LEU A 25 21.96 14.64 21.60
C LEU A 25 21.36 13.24 21.45
N GLY A 26 20.03 13.14 21.49
CA GLY A 26 19.31 11.89 21.33
C GLY A 26 18.18 11.97 20.30
N ASN A 27 17.66 10.82 19.91
CA ASN A 27 16.57 10.71 18.96
C ASN A 27 15.23 10.82 19.70
N TYR A 28 14.57 11.97 19.57
CA TYR A 28 13.20 12.10 20.02
C TYR A 28 12.25 11.29 19.14
N GLN A 29 11.25 10.69 19.76
CA GLN A 29 10.12 10.04 19.09
C GLN A 29 8.83 10.52 19.75
N VAL A 30 7.89 10.98 18.93
CA VAL A 30 6.55 11.33 19.38
C VAL A 30 5.65 10.16 19.02
N ARG A 31 4.96 9.58 20.00
CA ARG A 31 4.01 8.51 19.81
C ARG A 31 2.61 9.00 20.14
N VAL A 32 1.66 8.66 19.29
CA VAL A 32 0.24 8.99 19.45
C VAL A 32 -0.55 7.72 19.23
N VAL A 33 -1.38 7.34 20.20
CA VAL A 33 -2.25 6.16 20.09
C VAL A 33 -3.65 6.48 20.59
N PRO A 34 -4.71 5.92 19.97
CA PRO A 34 -6.04 5.96 20.56
C PRO A 34 -6.05 5.36 21.97
N ASP A 35 -6.95 5.82 22.83
CA ASP A 35 -7.06 5.34 24.21
C ASP A 35 -7.59 3.90 24.33
N LYS A 36 -8.24 3.38 23.27
CA LYS A 36 -8.72 2.00 23.17
C LYS A 36 -7.76 1.08 22.42
N ASP A 37 -7.56 -0.12 22.94
CA ASP A 37 -6.62 -1.11 22.41
C ASP A 37 -6.98 -1.63 21.00
N ASN A 38 -8.26 -1.66 20.65
CA ASN A 38 -8.73 -2.07 19.31
C ASN A 38 -8.85 -0.92 18.31
N TRP A 39 -8.57 0.33 18.74
CA TRP A 39 -8.61 1.55 17.94
C TRP A 39 -9.98 1.85 17.30
N THR A 40 -11.08 1.24 17.79
CA THR A 40 -12.43 1.39 17.20
C THR A 40 -13.45 1.98 18.16
N TYR A 41 -14.33 2.81 17.59
CA TYR A 41 -15.29 3.64 18.31
C TYR A 41 -16.66 3.56 17.64
N GLU A 42 -17.71 3.70 18.46
CA GLU A 42 -19.07 3.93 17.96
C GLU A 42 -19.20 5.37 17.44
N LEU A 43 -20.20 5.62 16.59
CA LEU A 43 -20.51 6.98 16.13
C LEU A 43 -20.87 7.87 17.32
N ASN A 44 -20.47 9.15 17.25
CA ASN A 44 -20.63 10.14 18.31
C ASN A 44 -19.92 9.81 19.64
N GLN A 45 -19.18 8.70 19.72
CA GLN A 45 -18.34 8.41 20.88
C GLN A 45 -17.13 9.36 20.91
N PRO A 46 -16.83 10.04 22.02
CA PRO A 46 -15.61 10.82 22.13
C PRO A 46 -14.38 9.90 22.06
N ALA A 47 -13.49 10.14 21.11
CA ALA A 47 -12.18 9.48 21.06
C ALA A 47 -11.14 10.31 21.81
N LYS A 48 -10.27 9.64 22.58
CA LYS A 48 -9.12 10.26 23.22
C LYS A 48 -7.83 9.65 22.66
N PHE A 49 -6.76 10.43 22.72
CA PHE A 49 -5.45 9.99 22.26
C PHE A 49 -4.43 10.16 23.38
N LYS A 50 -3.58 9.15 23.55
CA LYS A 50 -2.42 9.18 24.44
C LYS A 50 -1.22 9.64 23.60
N ILE A 51 -0.59 10.72 24.03
CA ILE A 51 0.61 11.30 23.43
C ILE A 51 1.76 11.12 24.41
N SER A 52 2.86 10.51 23.96
CA SER A 52 4.09 10.35 24.74
C SER A 52 5.30 10.73 23.90
N VAL A 53 6.31 11.31 24.53
CA VAL A 53 7.59 11.61 23.88
C VAL A 53 8.66 10.75 24.54
N SER A 54 9.54 10.15 23.74
CA SER A 54 10.72 9.45 24.25
C SER A 54 12.00 10.02 23.66
N LEU A 55 13.07 10.08 24.45
CA LEU A 55 14.44 10.39 24.04
C LEU A 55 15.29 9.14 24.21
N ASP A 56 15.83 8.60 23.11
CA ASP A 56 16.57 7.32 23.09
C ASP A 56 15.83 6.21 23.85
N GLY A 57 14.52 6.07 23.58
CA GLY A 57 13.65 5.06 24.17
C GLY A 57 13.13 5.36 25.58
N HIS A 58 13.60 6.43 26.25
CA HIS A 58 13.15 6.78 27.60
C HIS A 58 12.07 7.86 27.54
N GLN A 59 10.93 7.65 28.20
CA GLN A 59 9.87 8.67 28.22
C GLN A 59 10.35 9.96 28.89
N VAL A 60 10.01 11.09 28.27
CA VAL A 60 10.38 12.44 28.72
C VAL A 60 9.14 13.33 28.84
N ALA A 61 9.13 14.16 29.86
CA ALA A 61 8.05 15.08 30.19
C ALA A 61 8.53 16.55 30.06
N GLY A 62 7.59 17.50 30.16
CA GLY A 62 7.85 18.93 30.16
C GLY A 62 8.13 19.54 28.79
N LEU A 63 7.92 18.79 27.70
CA LEU A 63 8.20 19.28 26.34
C LEU A 63 6.94 19.93 25.73
N PRO A 64 7.07 21.11 25.11
CA PRO A 64 5.98 21.74 24.40
C PRO A 64 5.65 20.96 23.12
N LEU A 65 4.36 20.72 22.90
CA LEU A 65 3.81 20.02 21.75
C LEU A 65 2.67 20.83 21.15
N LYS A 66 2.51 20.69 19.84
CA LYS A 66 1.27 21.04 19.15
C LYS A 66 0.57 19.74 18.78
N TYR A 67 -0.74 19.64 19.01
CA TYR A 67 -1.53 18.53 18.49
C TYR A 67 -2.73 19.03 17.69
N SER A 68 -3.10 18.26 16.67
CA SER A 68 -4.29 18.50 15.86
C SER A 68 -5.07 17.22 15.64
N CYS A 69 -6.39 17.32 15.70
CA CYS A 69 -7.31 16.20 15.50
C CYS A 69 -8.41 16.57 14.50
N GLY A 70 -8.79 15.62 13.65
CA GLY A 70 -9.89 15.77 12.70
C GLY A 70 -10.09 14.54 11.83
N ALA A 71 -11.11 14.56 10.98
CA ALA A 71 -11.31 13.51 9.99
C ALA A 71 -10.06 13.39 9.10
N GLU A 72 -9.63 12.17 8.81
CA GLU A 72 -8.35 11.97 8.13
C GLU A 72 -8.31 12.65 6.75
N THR A 73 -7.16 13.23 6.42
CA THR A 73 -6.91 14.00 5.18
C THR A 73 -7.76 15.26 5.00
N MET A 74 -8.65 15.58 5.96
CA MET A 74 -9.43 16.81 6.02
C MET A 74 -8.75 17.82 6.96
N PRO A 75 -9.11 19.12 6.89
CA PRO A 75 -8.66 20.10 7.86
C PRO A 75 -9.01 19.67 9.30
N PRO A 76 -8.10 19.86 10.27
CA PRO A 76 -8.37 19.49 11.66
C PRO A 76 -9.48 20.37 12.25
N THR A 77 -10.30 19.78 13.10
CA THR A 77 -11.36 20.49 13.86
C THR A 77 -10.87 20.91 15.25
N ILE A 78 -9.78 20.31 15.73
CA ILE A 78 -9.11 20.65 16.99
C ILE A 78 -7.66 20.94 16.68
N GLU A 79 -7.15 22.04 17.20
CA GLU A 79 -5.73 22.37 17.19
C GLU A 79 -5.37 23.07 18.50
N LYS A 80 -4.39 22.54 19.24
CA LYS A 80 -3.98 23.10 20.53
C LYS A 80 -2.48 22.95 20.77
N ASN A 81 -1.94 23.88 21.55
CA ASN A 81 -0.61 23.76 22.15
C ASN A 81 -0.77 23.16 23.55
N VAL A 82 0.09 22.20 23.89
CA VAL A 82 0.09 21.48 25.16
C VAL A 82 1.53 21.23 25.61
N THR A 83 1.72 20.96 26.89
CA THR A 83 3.02 20.49 27.41
C THR A 83 2.81 19.11 27.99
N THR A 84 3.75 18.18 27.78
CA THR A 84 3.70 16.83 28.40
C THR A 84 3.97 16.92 29.90
N ALA A 85 3.05 17.49 30.69
CA ALA A 85 3.23 17.62 32.14
C ALA A 85 3.46 16.27 32.85
N MET A 86 3.00 15.19 32.23
CA MET A 86 3.23 13.79 32.62
C MET A 86 3.97 13.05 31.50
N GLN A 87 4.54 11.88 31.81
CA GLN A 87 5.20 11.01 30.81
C GLN A 87 4.26 10.62 29.65
N THR A 88 2.95 10.60 29.89
CA THR A 88 1.91 10.45 28.86
C THR A 88 0.80 11.47 29.09
N LEU A 89 0.45 12.21 28.04
CA LEU A 89 -0.65 13.16 28.02
C LEU A 89 -1.86 12.53 27.31
N THR A 90 -3.03 12.53 27.94
CA THR A 90 -4.28 12.15 27.26
C THR A 90 -4.99 13.42 26.77
N VAL A 91 -5.31 13.48 25.48
CA VAL A 91 -6.00 14.62 24.85
C VAL A 91 -7.32 14.18 24.22
N ASP A 92 -8.28 15.11 24.16
CA ASP A 92 -9.51 14.90 23.42
C ASP A 92 -9.25 14.97 21.91
N GLY A 93 -9.70 13.95 21.20
CA GLY A 93 -9.62 13.83 19.75
C GLY A 93 -10.84 14.35 19.02
N GLY A 94 -11.99 14.44 19.70
CA GLY A 94 -13.29 14.73 19.09
C GLY A 94 -14.09 13.46 18.79
N THR A 95 -14.98 13.53 17.81
CA THR A 95 -15.84 12.41 17.41
C THR A 95 -16.19 12.48 15.93
N LEU A 96 -16.77 11.41 15.38
CA LEU A 96 -17.38 11.38 14.05
C LEU A 96 -18.84 10.91 14.16
N ASP A 97 -19.73 11.61 13.46
CA ASP A 97 -21.16 11.28 13.33
C ASP A 97 -21.43 10.30 12.18
N LYS A 98 -20.42 10.03 11.35
CA LYS A 98 -20.44 9.13 10.20
C LYS A 98 -19.29 8.11 10.27
N PRO A 99 -19.46 6.92 9.66
CA PRO A 99 -18.37 5.96 9.53
C PRO A 99 -17.14 6.58 8.86
N GLY A 100 -15.96 6.38 9.44
CA GLY A 100 -14.73 7.00 8.96
C GLY A 100 -13.59 6.90 9.95
N PHE A 101 -12.55 7.72 9.75
CA PHE A 101 -11.35 7.71 10.56
C PHE A 101 -11.01 9.11 11.06
N LEU A 102 -10.75 9.21 12.35
CA LEU A 102 -10.34 10.42 13.05
C LEU A 102 -8.85 10.33 13.38
N ARG A 103 -8.05 11.26 12.88
CA ARG A 103 -6.59 11.24 13.06
C ARG A 103 -6.15 12.32 14.02
N CYS A 104 -5.30 11.95 14.97
CA CYS A 104 -4.56 12.86 15.83
C CYS A 104 -3.09 12.88 15.39
N ILE A 105 -2.55 14.07 15.15
CA ILE A 105 -1.14 14.30 14.85
C ILE A 105 -0.57 15.17 15.96
N ALA A 106 0.58 14.78 16.52
CA ALA A 106 1.33 15.58 17.47
C ALA A 106 2.71 15.90 16.90
N THR A 107 3.11 17.16 17.03
CA THR A 107 4.41 17.66 16.59
C THR A 107 5.14 18.37 17.72
N MET A 108 6.46 18.20 17.73
CA MET A 108 7.38 18.84 18.67
C MET A 108 8.51 19.50 17.89
N GLU A 109 8.92 20.69 18.31
CA GLU A 109 10.11 21.35 17.77
C GLU A 109 11.17 21.45 18.85
N THR A 110 12.36 20.90 18.58
CA THR A 110 13.52 21.03 19.48
C THR A 110 14.81 20.81 18.70
N GLY A 111 15.87 21.55 19.04
CA GLY A 111 17.16 21.46 18.34
C GLY A 111 17.08 21.72 16.84
N GLY A 112 16.18 22.61 16.40
CA GLY A 112 15.97 22.94 14.99
C GLY A 112 15.33 21.82 14.15
N LYS A 113 14.79 20.76 14.80
CA LYS A 113 14.12 19.64 14.13
C LYS A 113 12.67 19.52 14.57
N THR A 114 11.80 19.11 13.65
CA THR A 114 10.42 18.74 13.94
C THR A 114 10.31 17.22 14.11
N TYR A 115 9.77 16.79 15.24
CA TYR A 115 9.42 15.40 15.50
C TYR A 115 7.91 15.25 15.42
N ARG A 116 7.45 14.18 14.76
CA ARG A 116 6.02 13.97 14.46
C ARG A 116 5.59 12.57 14.84
N GLY A 117 4.43 12.47 15.48
CA GLY A 117 3.73 11.22 15.75
C GLY A 117 2.27 11.34 15.34
N LEU A 118 1.65 10.21 15.01
CA LEU A 118 0.22 10.18 14.68
C LEU A 118 -0.44 8.88 15.12
N GLY A 119 -1.74 8.97 15.40
CA GLY A 119 -2.60 7.84 15.71
C GLY A 119 -3.98 8.09 15.12
N THR A 120 -4.66 7.03 14.70
CA THR A 120 -5.93 7.14 13.97
C THR A 120 -6.98 6.22 14.58
N ALA A 121 -8.12 6.79 14.98
CA ALA A 121 -9.26 6.09 15.55
C ALA A 121 -10.30 5.78 14.44
N GLY A 122 -10.72 4.52 14.34
CA GLY A 122 -11.75 4.08 13.40
C GLY A 122 -13.15 4.17 13.99
N PHE A 123 -14.03 4.96 13.40
CA PHE A 123 -15.43 5.09 13.77
C PHE A 123 -16.28 4.21 12.87
N ARG A 124 -16.83 3.12 13.42
CA ARG A 124 -17.57 2.08 12.68
C ARG A 124 -17.01 1.78 11.28
N PRO A 125 -15.74 1.36 11.15
CA PRO A 125 -15.13 1.09 9.84
C PRO A 125 -15.88 0.04 9.01
N ASP A 126 -16.56 -0.89 9.69
CA ASP A 126 -17.44 -1.92 9.13
C ASP A 126 -18.62 -1.34 8.34
N LEU A 127 -19.05 -0.12 8.67
CA LEU A 127 -20.18 0.55 8.03
C LEU A 127 -19.80 1.53 6.91
N ILE A 128 -18.50 1.68 6.62
CA ILE A 128 -18.05 2.58 5.55
C ILE A 128 -18.59 2.08 4.22
N LYS A 129 -19.35 2.95 3.56
CA LYS A 129 -19.90 2.74 2.21
C LYS A 129 -19.16 3.63 1.20
N PRO A 130 -18.92 3.13 -0.01
CA PRO A 130 -18.30 3.93 -1.07
C PRO A 130 -19.16 5.12 -1.49
N THR A 131 -18.52 6.18 -1.97
CA THR A 131 -19.17 7.36 -2.58
C THR A 131 -19.37 7.22 -4.08
N THR A 132 -18.68 6.28 -4.71
CA THR A 132 -18.84 5.98 -6.14
C THR A 132 -19.96 4.97 -6.39
N ASN A 133 -20.68 5.16 -7.50
CA ASN A 133 -21.71 4.26 -8.00
C ASN A 133 -21.20 3.49 -9.22
N ASP A 134 -21.79 2.33 -9.49
CA ASP A 134 -21.51 1.56 -10.70
C ASP A 134 -22.07 2.29 -11.94
N PRO A 135 -21.23 2.55 -12.97
CA PRO A 135 -21.71 3.00 -14.28
C PRO A 135 -22.66 1.98 -14.91
N PRO A 136 -23.75 2.40 -15.59
CA PRO A 136 -24.71 1.49 -16.20
C PRO A 136 -24.11 0.49 -17.21
N ASP A 137 -23.03 0.89 -17.91
CA ASP A 137 -22.33 0.10 -18.92
C ASP A 137 -20.96 -0.40 -18.42
N PHE A 138 -20.70 -0.43 -17.11
CA PHE A 138 -19.41 -0.84 -16.54
C PHE A 138 -18.97 -2.23 -17.03
N ASP A 139 -19.84 -3.23 -16.89
CA ASP A 139 -19.52 -4.61 -17.27
C ASP A 139 -19.29 -4.73 -18.77
N LYS A 140 -20.16 -4.09 -19.56
CA LYS A 140 -20.03 -4.04 -21.01
C LYS A 140 -18.71 -3.40 -21.44
N PHE A 141 -18.29 -2.29 -20.80
CA PHE A 141 -17.04 -1.61 -21.09
C PHE A 141 -15.83 -2.53 -20.93
N TRP A 142 -15.75 -3.26 -19.80
CA TRP A 142 -14.64 -4.18 -19.55
C TRP A 142 -14.73 -5.47 -20.39
N ASP A 143 -15.93 -5.97 -20.68
CA ASP A 143 -16.12 -7.09 -21.61
C ASP A 143 -15.68 -6.74 -23.03
N ASP A 144 -15.96 -5.53 -23.51
CA ASP A 144 -15.50 -5.07 -24.81
C ASP A 144 -13.97 -4.88 -24.83
N GLY A 145 -13.39 -4.38 -23.74
CA GLY A 145 -11.93 -4.36 -23.55
C GLY A 145 -11.28 -5.74 -23.60
N LYS A 146 -11.90 -6.76 -22.98
CA LYS A 146 -11.44 -8.16 -23.07
C LYS A 146 -11.51 -8.70 -24.50
N LYS A 147 -12.59 -8.39 -25.25
CA LYS A 147 -12.72 -8.77 -26.66
C LYS A 147 -11.67 -8.10 -27.54
N GLU A 148 -11.36 -6.83 -27.29
CA GLU A 148 -10.26 -6.13 -27.97
C GLU A 148 -8.92 -6.79 -27.69
N LEU A 149 -8.65 -7.10 -26.42
CA LEU A 149 -7.43 -7.78 -26.03
C LEU A 149 -7.31 -9.15 -26.69
N ALA A 150 -8.39 -9.93 -26.75
CA ALA A 150 -8.40 -11.27 -27.36
C ALA A 150 -8.09 -11.28 -28.87
N LYS A 151 -8.29 -10.16 -29.58
CA LYS A 151 -7.93 -10.03 -31.01
C LYS A 151 -6.43 -9.92 -31.24
N LEU A 152 -5.66 -9.57 -30.21
CA LEU A 152 -4.21 -9.47 -30.30
C LEU A 152 -3.60 -10.82 -29.89
N PRO A 153 -2.68 -11.42 -30.67
CA PRO A 153 -1.97 -12.61 -30.22
C PRO A 153 -1.18 -12.31 -28.96
N ILE A 154 -0.95 -13.31 -28.09
CA ILE A 154 -0.11 -13.14 -26.89
C ILE A 154 1.28 -12.64 -27.28
N ASP A 155 1.85 -13.21 -28.36
CA ASP A 155 3.16 -12.86 -28.92
C ASP A 155 4.23 -12.76 -27.83
N SER A 156 4.35 -13.82 -27.02
CA SER A 156 5.27 -13.85 -25.89
C SER A 156 6.72 -13.99 -26.35
N LYS A 157 7.58 -13.10 -25.89
CA LYS A 157 9.04 -13.21 -26.03
C LYS A 157 9.66 -13.45 -24.65
N LEU A 158 10.44 -14.51 -24.51
CA LEU A 158 11.13 -14.87 -23.27
C LEU A 158 12.62 -14.72 -23.48
N GLU A 159 13.24 -13.88 -22.67
CA GLU A 159 14.68 -13.67 -22.62
C GLU A 159 15.21 -14.26 -21.30
N PRO A 160 16.04 -15.32 -21.34
CA PRO A 160 16.60 -15.91 -20.13
C PRO A 160 17.43 -14.89 -19.33
N LEU A 161 17.31 -14.93 -18.00
CA LEU A 161 18.11 -14.14 -17.06
C LEU A 161 18.90 -15.08 -16.13
N PRO A 162 20.04 -15.64 -16.59
CA PRO A 162 20.83 -16.58 -15.80
C PRO A 162 21.30 -16.00 -14.46
N SER A 163 21.59 -14.70 -14.39
CA SER A 163 22.00 -14.01 -13.16
C SER A 163 20.90 -13.90 -12.11
N TYR A 164 19.63 -14.10 -12.49
CA TYR A 164 18.49 -14.12 -11.55
C TYR A 164 18.04 -15.55 -11.26
N SER A 165 18.46 -16.52 -12.07
CA SER A 165 18.07 -17.92 -11.94
C SER A 165 18.78 -18.57 -10.75
N THR A 166 18.14 -19.57 -10.14
CA THR A 166 18.70 -20.31 -9.01
C THR A 166 18.79 -21.81 -9.34
N ALA A 167 19.29 -22.61 -8.40
CA ALA A 167 19.25 -24.06 -8.51
C ALA A 167 17.81 -24.60 -8.62
N ASN A 168 16.82 -23.84 -8.13
CA ASN A 168 15.43 -24.27 -8.01
C ASN A 168 14.45 -23.54 -8.93
N ALA A 169 14.88 -22.49 -9.65
CA ALA A 169 14.01 -21.76 -10.57
C ALA A 169 14.77 -21.21 -11.79
N ASP A 170 14.13 -21.25 -12.96
CA ASP A 170 14.56 -20.54 -14.16
C ASP A 170 13.84 -19.20 -14.26
N VAL A 171 14.60 -18.13 -14.54
CA VAL A 171 14.08 -16.76 -14.61
C VAL A 171 14.22 -16.19 -16.01
N PHE A 172 13.19 -15.50 -16.47
CA PHE A 172 13.11 -14.85 -17.77
C PHE A 172 12.56 -13.43 -17.63
N GLN A 173 13.07 -12.51 -18.44
CA GLN A 173 12.28 -11.35 -18.82
C GLN A 173 11.27 -11.77 -19.87
N VAL A 174 10.01 -11.37 -19.70
CA VAL A 174 8.94 -11.61 -20.66
C VAL A 174 8.46 -10.31 -21.28
N SER A 175 8.07 -10.36 -22.55
CA SER A 175 7.35 -9.29 -23.23
C SER A 175 6.10 -9.87 -23.88
N LEU A 176 4.95 -9.25 -23.61
CA LEU A 176 3.63 -9.67 -24.07
C LEU A 176 3.01 -8.53 -24.87
N ASN A 177 2.35 -8.84 -25.99
CA ASN A 177 1.59 -7.83 -26.73
C ASN A 177 0.37 -7.42 -25.88
N ASN A 178 -0.08 -6.18 -25.99
CA ASN A 178 -1.21 -5.66 -25.22
C ASN A 178 -1.95 -4.59 -26.03
N VAL A 179 -3.14 -4.20 -25.57
CA VAL A 179 -3.84 -3.05 -26.15
C VAL A 179 -3.00 -1.78 -26.01
N GLY A 180 -3.01 -0.93 -27.03
CA GLY A 180 -2.36 0.38 -26.99
C GLY A 180 -3.21 1.47 -26.35
N ALA A 181 -2.70 2.70 -26.41
CA ALA A 181 -3.43 3.92 -26.03
C ALA A 181 -3.35 4.94 -27.18
N GLY A 182 -4.32 5.85 -27.23
CA GLY A 182 -4.38 6.89 -28.26
C GLY A 182 -4.43 6.31 -29.68
N SER A 183 -3.58 6.82 -30.57
CA SER A 183 -3.51 6.38 -31.98
C SER A 183 -2.82 5.03 -32.20
N SER A 184 -2.10 4.51 -31.19
CA SER A 184 -1.42 3.22 -31.29
C SER A 184 -2.38 2.08 -30.92
N LYS A 185 -2.64 1.17 -31.86
CA LYS A 185 -3.54 0.02 -31.64
C LYS A 185 -2.95 -1.05 -30.71
N SER A 186 -1.63 -1.07 -30.52
CA SER A 186 -0.91 -2.07 -29.71
C SER A 186 0.09 -1.39 -28.79
N SER A 187 0.32 -1.96 -27.60
CA SER A 187 1.45 -1.69 -26.73
C SER A 187 2.06 -3.01 -26.25
N ARG A 188 3.02 -2.96 -25.32
CA ARG A 188 3.53 -4.16 -24.67
C ARG A 188 3.40 -4.08 -23.15
N ILE A 189 3.46 -5.24 -22.51
CA ILE A 189 3.67 -5.42 -21.07
C ILE A 189 4.92 -6.25 -20.90
N TYR A 190 5.74 -5.89 -19.91
CA TYR A 190 6.96 -6.60 -19.59
C TYR A 190 6.89 -7.13 -18.16
N GLY A 191 7.61 -8.20 -17.87
CA GLY A 191 7.65 -8.77 -16.53
C GLY A 191 8.83 -9.70 -16.32
N ILE A 192 9.04 -10.09 -15.06
CA ILE A 192 9.97 -11.14 -14.68
C ILE A 192 9.16 -12.39 -14.36
N LEU A 193 9.35 -13.43 -15.17
CA LEU A 193 8.78 -14.76 -14.99
C LEU A 193 9.81 -15.64 -14.27
N ALA A 194 9.41 -16.30 -13.19
CA ALA A 194 10.19 -17.36 -12.57
C ALA A 194 9.40 -18.67 -12.57
N ILE A 195 9.98 -19.71 -13.15
CA ILE A 195 9.40 -21.05 -13.26
C ILE A 195 10.19 -22.00 -12.35
N PRO A 196 9.53 -22.74 -11.44
CA PRO A 196 10.21 -23.74 -10.62
C PRO A 196 10.82 -24.86 -11.47
N LYS A 197 12.01 -25.32 -11.08
CA LYS A 197 12.66 -26.50 -11.65
C LYS A 197 12.10 -27.78 -11.05
N SER A 198 12.05 -28.83 -11.86
CA SER A 198 11.63 -30.16 -11.43
C SER A 198 12.48 -31.21 -12.14
N THR A 199 12.82 -32.27 -11.41
CA THR A 199 13.41 -33.49 -11.99
C THR A 199 12.39 -34.34 -12.74
N ASN A 200 11.10 -34.14 -12.48
CA ASN A 200 9.99 -34.72 -13.23
C ASN A 200 9.49 -33.73 -14.30
N PRO A 201 9.69 -33.99 -15.61
CA PRO A 201 9.31 -33.09 -16.69
C PRO A 201 7.79 -32.91 -16.83
N ASN A 202 6.99 -33.82 -16.25
CA ASN A 202 5.53 -33.74 -16.25
C ASN A 202 4.97 -32.97 -15.04
N GLN A 203 5.82 -32.59 -14.08
CA GLN A 203 5.38 -31.80 -12.93
C GLN A 203 4.83 -30.46 -13.40
N LYS A 204 3.62 -30.14 -12.93
CA LYS A 204 2.95 -28.85 -13.14
C LYS A 204 2.88 -28.09 -11.82
N PHE A 205 2.76 -26.78 -11.92
CA PHE A 205 2.79 -25.87 -10.77
C PHE A 205 1.59 -24.92 -10.79
N PRO A 206 1.09 -24.50 -9.61
CA PRO A 206 0.23 -23.34 -9.54
C PRO A 206 0.98 -22.08 -10.01
N ALA A 207 0.25 -21.01 -10.30
CA ALA A 207 0.81 -19.74 -10.72
C ALA A 207 0.27 -18.57 -9.90
N VAL A 208 1.09 -17.52 -9.76
CA VAL A 208 0.67 -16.24 -9.16
C VAL A 208 1.14 -15.06 -10.02
N LEU A 209 0.20 -14.19 -10.37
CA LEU A 209 0.50 -12.89 -10.96
C LEU A 209 0.80 -11.88 -9.83
N SER A 210 1.98 -11.26 -9.90
CA SER A 210 2.35 -10.14 -9.03
C SER A 210 2.23 -8.83 -9.78
N VAL A 211 1.31 -7.98 -9.32
CA VAL A 211 1.04 -6.67 -9.92
C VAL A 211 1.64 -5.55 -9.05
N PRO A 212 2.22 -4.50 -9.65
CA PRO A 212 3.11 -3.60 -8.93
C PRO A 212 2.37 -2.45 -8.25
N GLY A 213 2.94 -1.97 -7.14
CA GLY A 213 2.63 -0.65 -6.58
C GLY A 213 3.08 0.49 -7.50
N ALA A 214 2.56 1.70 -7.27
CA ALA A 214 2.82 2.86 -8.10
C ALA A 214 4.31 3.20 -8.20
N GLY A 215 4.77 3.54 -9.39
CA GLY A 215 6.14 4.02 -9.64
C GLY A 215 6.73 3.47 -10.93
N VAL A 216 7.87 4.01 -11.33
CA VAL A 216 8.62 3.63 -12.54
C VAL A 216 9.94 3.04 -12.05
N ARG A 217 10.12 1.72 -12.19
CA ARG A 217 11.26 0.98 -11.60
C ARG A 217 11.48 -0.37 -12.29
N PRO A 218 12.69 -0.95 -12.17
CA PRO A 218 12.93 -2.33 -12.56
C PRO A 218 12.29 -3.31 -11.56
N TYR A 219 12.23 -4.58 -11.96
CA TYR A 219 11.69 -5.68 -11.16
C TYR A 219 12.67 -6.86 -11.12
N ARG A 220 12.57 -7.69 -10.08
CA ARG A 220 13.42 -8.87 -9.86
C ARG A 220 12.65 -10.19 -9.82
N GLY A 221 11.32 -10.15 -9.89
CA GLY A 221 10.48 -11.33 -9.75
C GLY A 221 10.23 -11.71 -8.28
N LEU A 222 9.42 -12.76 -8.07
CA LEU A 222 9.10 -13.29 -6.75
C LEU A 222 9.76 -14.65 -6.53
N LEU A 223 11.10 -14.66 -6.52
CA LEU A 223 11.90 -15.89 -6.38
C LEU A 223 11.54 -16.71 -5.14
N ASN A 224 11.23 -16.04 -4.02
CA ASN A 224 10.84 -16.72 -2.78
C ASN A 224 9.61 -17.64 -2.93
N LEU A 225 8.64 -17.31 -3.80
CA LEU A 225 7.48 -18.18 -4.09
C LEU A 225 7.83 -19.19 -5.20
N ALA A 226 8.68 -18.81 -6.15
CA ALA A 226 9.15 -19.70 -7.21
C ALA A 226 9.93 -20.90 -6.67
N GLU A 227 10.86 -20.67 -5.75
CA GLU A 227 11.62 -21.75 -5.10
C GLU A 227 10.75 -22.66 -4.23
N ARG A 228 9.55 -22.19 -3.87
CA ARG A 228 8.52 -22.98 -3.20
C ARG A 228 7.58 -23.68 -4.20
N GLY A 229 7.88 -23.74 -5.49
CA GLY A 229 7.08 -24.49 -6.46
C GLY A 229 5.82 -23.77 -6.93
N ILE A 230 5.87 -22.44 -7.07
CA ILE A 230 4.80 -21.64 -7.67
C ILE A 230 5.37 -20.84 -8.84
N ILE A 231 4.77 -20.93 -10.03
CA ILE A 231 5.17 -20.05 -11.15
C ILE A 231 4.83 -18.61 -10.77
N THR A 232 5.79 -17.70 -10.86
CA THR A 232 5.54 -16.28 -10.56
C THR A 232 5.76 -15.43 -11.78
N LEU A 233 4.86 -14.48 -12.02
CA LEU A 233 5.06 -13.44 -13.02
C LEU A 233 4.87 -12.07 -12.35
N GLN A 234 5.95 -11.31 -12.20
CA GLN A 234 5.89 -9.93 -11.73
C GLN A 234 5.93 -8.98 -12.91
N ILE A 235 4.85 -8.24 -13.17
CA ILE A 235 4.74 -7.35 -14.33
C ILE A 235 5.06 -5.89 -13.99
N GLY A 236 5.59 -5.17 -14.96
CA GLY A 236 5.60 -3.71 -15.01
C GLY A 236 4.46 -3.18 -15.88
N ILE A 237 3.93 -2.01 -15.54
CA ILE A 237 2.73 -1.45 -16.19
C ILE A 237 3.04 -0.44 -17.30
N HIS A 238 4.29 0.01 -17.44
CA HIS A 238 4.66 1.14 -18.30
C HIS A 238 4.92 0.78 -19.76
N GLY A 239 4.96 -0.51 -20.10
CA GLY A 239 5.27 -0.95 -21.47
C GLY A 239 6.72 -0.73 -21.89
N ILE A 240 7.62 -0.66 -20.92
CA ILE A 240 9.08 -0.66 -21.08
C ILE A 240 9.64 -1.94 -20.44
N PRO A 241 10.79 -2.46 -20.90
CA PRO A 241 11.49 -3.56 -20.24
C PRO A 241 11.69 -3.29 -18.75
N VAL A 242 11.78 -4.35 -17.95
CA VAL A 242 11.79 -4.28 -16.47
C VAL A 242 13.15 -4.64 -15.86
N ASN A 243 14.18 -4.75 -16.71
CA ASN A 243 15.54 -5.12 -16.34
C ASN A 243 16.60 -4.09 -16.78
N LEU A 244 16.22 -2.85 -17.10
CA LEU A 244 17.16 -1.79 -17.48
C LEU A 244 17.87 -1.20 -16.24
N ASP A 245 18.84 -0.33 -16.48
CA ASP A 245 19.48 0.44 -15.40
C ASP A 245 18.51 1.39 -14.72
N GLN A 246 18.67 1.56 -13.40
CA GLN A 246 17.81 2.40 -12.57
C GLN A 246 17.69 3.83 -13.13
N THR A 247 18.79 4.40 -13.63
CA THR A 247 18.84 5.74 -14.23
C THR A 247 17.86 5.91 -15.41
N VAL A 248 17.60 4.86 -16.19
CA VAL A 248 16.61 4.92 -17.28
C VAL A 248 15.21 5.14 -16.73
N TYR A 249 14.85 4.43 -15.66
CA TYR A 249 13.56 4.58 -14.99
C TYR A 249 13.42 5.93 -14.32
N ASP A 250 14.48 6.43 -13.68
CA ASP A 250 14.49 7.74 -13.04
C ASP A 250 14.25 8.86 -14.07
N ASN A 251 14.94 8.79 -15.21
CA ASN A 251 14.74 9.73 -16.32
C ASN A 251 13.32 9.67 -16.89
N LEU A 252 12.76 8.47 -17.06
CA LEU A 252 11.38 8.31 -17.53
C LEU A 252 10.36 8.82 -16.50
N ALA A 253 10.59 8.60 -15.21
CA ALA A 253 9.76 9.10 -14.12
C ALA A 253 9.73 10.63 -14.07
N ALA A 254 10.88 11.27 -14.30
CA ALA A 254 11.00 12.72 -14.36
C ALA A 254 10.50 13.31 -15.69
N GLY A 255 10.42 12.50 -16.76
CA GLY A 255 10.00 12.89 -18.09
C GLY A 255 8.67 12.28 -18.51
N ALA A 256 8.70 11.39 -19.50
CA ALA A 256 7.52 10.90 -20.22
C ALA A 256 6.48 10.16 -19.38
N LEU A 257 6.84 9.65 -18.18
CA LEU A 257 5.94 8.98 -17.26
C LEU A 257 5.63 9.83 -16.03
N ASN A 258 6.04 11.09 -15.99
CA ASN A 258 5.69 11.98 -14.89
C ASN A 258 4.17 12.13 -14.82
N ARG A 259 3.60 11.92 -13.64
CA ARG A 259 2.15 12.00 -13.39
C ARG A 259 1.28 11.06 -14.26
N TYR A 260 1.82 9.95 -14.76
CA TYR A 260 1.11 8.99 -15.63
C TYR A 260 -0.29 8.59 -15.13
N MET A 261 -0.51 8.63 -13.82
CA MET A 261 -1.80 8.28 -13.20
C MET A 261 -2.93 9.26 -13.53
N TYR A 262 -2.63 10.46 -14.05
CA TYR A 262 -3.60 11.46 -14.49
C TYR A 262 -3.85 11.44 -16.01
N ASP A 263 -3.03 10.71 -16.78
CA ASP A 263 -3.05 10.76 -18.24
C ASP A 263 -4.35 10.20 -18.81
N GLY A 264 -5.13 11.06 -19.47
CA GLY A 264 -6.44 10.71 -20.05
C GLY A 264 -7.56 10.52 -19.02
N LEU A 265 -7.43 11.06 -17.79
CA LEU A 265 -8.44 10.89 -16.72
C LEU A 265 -9.82 11.45 -17.10
N ASP A 266 -9.91 12.28 -18.13
CA ASP A 266 -11.15 12.85 -18.68
C ASP A 266 -11.84 11.98 -19.73
N ASP A 267 -11.24 10.87 -20.18
CA ASP A 267 -11.89 9.94 -21.12
C ASP A 267 -11.62 8.48 -20.76
N LYS A 268 -12.70 7.76 -20.44
CA LYS A 268 -12.65 6.34 -20.06
C LYS A 268 -11.99 5.44 -21.11
N ASN A 269 -11.95 5.81 -22.39
CA ASN A 269 -11.34 4.98 -23.43
C ASN A 269 -9.82 5.21 -23.57
N THR A 270 -9.33 6.37 -23.14
CA THR A 270 -7.92 6.77 -23.30
C THR A 270 -7.17 6.89 -21.97
N TYR A 271 -7.87 6.80 -20.84
CA TYR A 271 -7.25 6.81 -19.52
C TYR A 271 -6.15 5.75 -19.40
N TYR A 272 -4.99 6.15 -18.88
CA TYR A 272 -3.77 5.33 -18.78
C TYR A 272 -4.04 3.93 -18.20
N TYR A 273 -4.91 3.82 -17.19
CA TYR A 273 -5.19 2.55 -16.53
C TYR A 273 -5.97 1.55 -17.40
N ARG A 274 -6.57 1.97 -18.53
CA ARG A 274 -7.24 1.04 -19.46
C ARG A 274 -6.29 -0.05 -19.93
N ARG A 275 -5.13 0.37 -20.45
CA ARG A 275 -4.11 -0.58 -20.92
C ARG A 275 -3.45 -1.33 -19.78
N VAL A 276 -3.38 -0.74 -18.59
CA VAL A 276 -2.82 -1.40 -17.41
C VAL A 276 -3.69 -2.57 -16.97
N PHE A 277 -5.00 -2.36 -16.84
CA PHE A 277 -5.91 -3.40 -16.35
C PHE A 277 -6.03 -4.53 -17.37
N LEU A 278 -6.15 -4.20 -18.67
CA LEU A 278 -6.11 -5.20 -19.74
C LEU A 278 -4.74 -5.91 -19.81
N GLY A 279 -3.66 -5.22 -19.49
CA GLY A 279 -2.32 -5.81 -19.36
C GLY A 279 -2.22 -6.86 -18.24
N CYS A 280 -2.95 -6.69 -17.14
CA CYS A 280 -3.03 -7.70 -16.09
C CYS A 280 -3.76 -8.96 -16.57
N LEU A 281 -4.85 -8.81 -17.33
CA LEU A 281 -5.56 -9.94 -17.95
C LEU A 281 -4.69 -10.66 -18.98
N ARG A 282 -3.94 -9.92 -19.78
CA ARG A 282 -2.95 -10.47 -20.72
C ARG A 282 -1.86 -11.28 -20.01
N ALA A 283 -1.41 -10.83 -18.84
CA ALA A 283 -0.43 -11.56 -18.05
C ALA A 283 -1.01 -12.90 -17.56
N ASN A 284 -2.29 -12.93 -17.16
CA ASN A 284 -2.98 -14.19 -16.85
C ASN A 284 -3.18 -15.08 -18.08
N ASP A 285 -3.47 -14.53 -19.27
CA ASP A 285 -3.53 -15.31 -20.51
C ASP A 285 -2.22 -16.04 -20.78
N PHE A 286 -1.10 -15.35 -20.59
CA PHE A 286 0.22 -15.93 -20.75
C PHE A 286 0.52 -17.00 -19.68
N LEU A 287 0.25 -16.73 -18.39
CA LEU A 287 0.42 -17.73 -17.32
C LEU A 287 -0.41 -18.99 -17.58
N ALA A 288 -1.66 -18.82 -17.98
CA ALA A 288 -2.55 -19.93 -18.30
C ALA A 288 -2.12 -20.72 -19.55
N SER A 289 -1.32 -20.13 -20.45
CA SER A 289 -0.79 -20.82 -21.62
C SER A 289 0.52 -21.58 -21.36
N LEU A 290 1.17 -21.38 -20.21
CA LEU A 290 2.44 -22.04 -19.93
C LEU A 290 2.25 -23.56 -19.81
N PRO A 291 3.08 -24.37 -20.48
CA PRO A 291 2.99 -25.82 -20.35
C PRO A 291 3.31 -26.30 -18.92
N GLN A 292 4.00 -25.52 -18.10
CA GLN A 292 4.30 -25.83 -16.70
C GLN A 292 3.14 -25.50 -15.74
N PHE A 293 2.14 -24.73 -16.18
CA PHE A 293 1.00 -24.38 -15.35
C PHE A 293 0.09 -25.61 -15.14
N ASP A 294 -0.47 -25.76 -13.95
CA ASP A 294 -1.35 -26.87 -13.59
C ASP A 294 -2.77 -26.78 -14.19
N GLY A 295 -3.06 -25.68 -14.89
CA GLY A 295 -4.32 -25.44 -15.58
C GLY A 295 -5.46 -24.95 -14.69
N LYS A 296 -5.27 -24.82 -13.36
CA LYS A 296 -6.38 -24.58 -12.43
C LYS A 296 -6.08 -23.66 -11.24
N ASN A 297 -4.85 -23.57 -10.73
CA ASN A 297 -4.52 -22.79 -9.53
C ASN A 297 -3.78 -21.50 -9.87
N LEU A 298 -4.54 -20.45 -10.20
CA LEU A 298 -4.01 -19.12 -10.51
C LEU A 298 -4.39 -18.11 -9.42
N GLY A 299 -3.39 -17.47 -8.81
CA GLY A 299 -3.58 -16.39 -7.85
C GLY A 299 -3.17 -15.03 -8.41
N VAL A 300 -3.60 -13.95 -7.74
CA VAL A 300 -3.10 -12.60 -8.01
C VAL A 300 -2.75 -11.90 -6.70
N MET A 301 -1.66 -11.13 -6.68
CA MET A 301 -1.23 -10.42 -5.48
C MET A 301 -0.57 -9.09 -5.77
N GLY A 302 -0.71 -8.13 -4.86
CA GLY A 302 -0.11 -6.82 -4.98
C GLY A 302 -0.51 -5.84 -3.90
N GLY A 303 0.28 -4.76 -3.79
CA GLY A 303 0.12 -3.71 -2.81
C GLY A 303 -0.08 -2.33 -3.40
N SER A 304 -0.78 -1.44 -2.70
CA SER A 304 -1.00 -0.06 -3.17
C SER A 304 -1.75 -0.08 -4.51
N GLN A 305 -1.22 0.54 -5.57
CA GLN A 305 -1.71 0.34 -6.93
C GLN A 305 -1.84 -1.15 -7.30
N GLY A 306 -0.89 -2.00 -6.91
CA GLY A 306 -0.96 -3.44 -7.11
C GLY A 306 -2.12 -4.09 -6.34
N GLY A 307 -2.53 -3.53 -5.22
CA GLY A 307 -3.71 -3.99 -4.47
C GLY A 307 -5.00 -3.73 -5.26
N ALA A 308 -5.11 -2.55 -5.87
CA ALA A 308 -6.18 -2.22 -6.80
C ALA A 308 -6.19 -3.20 -7.99
N LEU A 309 -5.04 -3.35 -8.65
CA LEU A 309 -4.86 -4.23 -9.80
C LEU A 309 -5.19 -5.70 -9.47
N SER A 310 -4.91 -6.16 -8.25
CA SER A 310 -5.26 -7.51 -7.80
C SER A 310 -6.77 -7.70 -7.68
N ILE A 311 -7.47 -6.75 -7.06
CA ILE A 311 -8.93 -6.76 -6.96
C ILE A 311 -9.56 -6.71 -8.36
N MET A 312 -9.08 -5.83 -9.23
CA MET A 312 -9.56 -5.68 -10.60
C MET A 312 -9.36 -6.96 -11.43
N THR A 313 -8.18 -7.55 -11.35
CA THR A 313 -7.86 -8.80 -12.07
C THR A 313 -8.76 -9.93 -11.59
N ALA A 314 -8.92 -10.11 -10.28
CA ALA A 314 -9.78 -11.15 -9.70
C ALA A 314 -11.27 -10.93 -10.02
N ALA A 315 -11.71 -9.68 -10.19
CA ALA A 315 -13.07 -9.33 -10.57
C ALA A 315 -13.38 -9.62 -12.05
N LEU A 316 -12.39 -9.46 -12.93
CA LEU A 316 -12.56 -9.57 -14.38
C LEU A 316 -12.16 -10.93 -14.98
N ASP A 317 -11.36 -11.72 -14.26
CA ASP A 317 -10.81 -13.01 -14.74
C ASP A 317 -11.26 -14.20 -13.87
N SER A 318 -12.17 -14.99 -14.42
CA SER A 318 -12.72 -16.20 -13.75
C SER A 318 -11.69 -17.31 -13.49
N ARG A 319 -10.49 -17.25 -14.08
CA ARG A 319 -9.42 -18.23 -13.84
C ARG A 319 -8.76 -18.04 -12.49
N VAL A 320 -8.77 -16.81 -11.96
CA VAL A 320 -8.20 -16.49 -10.64
C VAL A 320 -8.97 -17.27 -9.56
N LYS A 321 -8.24 -17.87 -8.61
CA LYS A 321 -8.79 -18.68 -7.50
C LYS A 321 -8.72 -18.00 -6.14
N GLY A 322 -7.93 -16.93 -6.03
CA GLY A 322 -7.96 -16.02 -4.90
C GLY A 322 -6.94 -14.90 -5.04
N LEU A 323 -7.03 -13.95 -4.12
CA LEU A 323 -6.23 -12.73 -4.15
C LEU A 323 -5.60 -12.37 -2.81
N ALA A 324 -4.39 -11.83 -2.88
CA ALA A 324 -3.62 -11.34 -1.75
C ALA A 324 -3.36 -9.83 -1.91
N VAL A 325 -4.00 -9.02 -1.07
CA VAL A 325 -4.08 -7.57 -1.24
C VAL A 325 -3.51 -6.86 -0.02
N TRP A 326 -2.71 -5.81 -0.25
CA TRP A 326 -2.34 -4.91 0.83
C TRP A 326 -2.44 -3.44 0.45
N VAL A 327 -2.80 -2.62 1.44
CA VAL A 327 -2.93 -1.16 1.34
C VAL A 327 -3.55 -0.67 0.01
N PRO A 328 -4.71 -1.18 -0.43
CA PRO A 328 -5.19 -1.01 -1.81
C PRO A 328 -5.45 0.46 -2.16
N ALA A 329 -4.87 0.90 -3.28
CA ALA A 329 -5.06 2.22 -3.86
C ALA A 329 -6.30 2.28 -4.78
N LEU A 330 -6.50 3.43 -5.45
CA LEU A 330 -7.55 3.68 -6.45
C LEU A 330 -8.97 3.39 -5.94
N ALA A 331 -9.15 3.32 -4.64
CA ALA A 331 -10.40 3.02 -4.00
C ALA A 331 -11.11 4.33 -3.65
N ASP A 332 -12.39 4.40 -3.99
CA ASP A 332 -13.28 5.43 -3.49
C ASP A 332 -12.77 6.85 -3.79
N LEU A 333 -12.33 7.04 -5.03
CA LEU A 333 -11.59 8.21 -5.50
C LEU A 333 -12.36 9.51 -5.25
N THR A 334 -13.69 9.43 -5.37
CA THR A 334 -14.62 10.55 -5.20
C THR A 334 -14.80 11.00 -3.75
N GLY A 335 -14.19 10.34 -2.75
CA GLY A 335 -14.38 10.64 -1.32
C GLY A 335 -14.25 12.14 -0.99
N TYR A 336 -13.29 12.84 -1.60
CA TYR A 336 -13.07 14.29 -1.39
C TYR A 336 -14.24 15.17 -1.81
N ILE A 337 -15.02 14.76 -2.81
CA ILE A 337 -16.23 15.46 -3.26
C ILE A 337 -17.33 15.38 -2.19
N PHE A 338 -17.29 14.36 -1.35
CA PHE A 338 -18.24 14.11 -0.27
C PHE A 338 -17.67 14.48 1.12
N GLY A 339 -16.61 15.30 1.16
CA GLY A 339 -16.06 15.82 2.41
C GLY A 339 -15.32 14.79 3.27
N ARG A 340 -14.79 13.71 2.68
CA ARG A 340 -13.97 12.69 3.37
C ARG A 340 -12.77 12.28 2.54
N ALA A 341 -11.91 11.42 3.08
CA ALA A 341 -10.74 10.93 2.37
C ALA A 341 -11.12 10.15 1.10
N GLY A 342 -10.45 10.46 -0.01
CA GLY A 342 -10.45 9.66 -1.24
C GLY A 342 -9.14 8.88 -1.37
N GLY A 343 -9.18 7.78 -2.12
CA GLY A 343 -8.00 6.93 -2.30
C GLY A 343 -6.88 7.57 -3.13
N TRP A 344 -5.69 6.98 -3.05
CA TRP A 344 -4.59 7.31 -3.96
C TRP A 344 -5.06 7.15 -5.41
N HIS A 345 -4.76 8.06 -6.33
CA HIS A 345 -3.75 9.13 -6.27
C HIS A 345 -4.28 10.51 -5.84
N HIS A 346 -5.36 10.56 -5.06
CA HIS A 346 -5.95 11.81 -4.54
C HIS A 346 -6.44 12.75 -5.65
N ALA A 347 -6.93 12.18 -6.76
CA ALA A 347 -7.31 12.90 -7.97
C ALA A 347 -8.17 14.14 -7.70
N PHE A 348 -9.20 13.96 -6.86
CA PHE A 348 -10.23 14.96 -6.58
C PHE A 348 -10.00 15.74 -5.29
N LYS A 349 -8.82 15.61 -4.67
CA LYS A 349 -8.44 16.47 -3.54
C LYS A 349 -8.34 17.93 -3.99
N ASP A 350 -7.73 18.15 -5.15
CA ASP A 350 -7.71 19.44 -5.84
C ASP A 350 -9.02 19.66 -6.60
N GLU A 351 -9.68 20.79 -6.34
CA GLU A 351 -10.97 21.13 -6.93
C GLU A 351 -10.91 21.25 -8.45
N LYS A 352 -9.76 21.62 -9.02
CA LYS A 352 -9.58 21.74 -10.48
C LYS A 352 -9.75 20.41 -11.23
N ASN A 353 -9.63 19.29 -10.52
CA ASN A 353 -9.83 17.96 -11.10
C ASN A 353 -11.27 17.46 -10.99
N ARG A 354 -12.16 18.17 -10.29
CA ARG A 354 -13.58 17.77 -10.08
C ARG A 354 -14.47 18.12 -11.28
N THR A 355 -13.98 17.92 -12.51
CA THR A 355 -14.81 18.07 -13.71
C THR A 355 -15.72 16.86 -13.88
N LYS A 356 -16.85 17.06 -14.58
CA LYS A 356 -17.83 15.99 -14.81
C LYS A 356 -17.18 14.79 -15.53
N GLU A 357 -16.37 15.06 -16.54
CA GLU A 357 -15.70 14.06 -17.37
C GLU A 357 -14.74 13.20 -16.55
N LYS A 358 -13.93 13.83 -15.69
CA LYS A 358 -12.98 13.12 -14.81
C LYS A 358 -13.71 12.28 -13.78
N ILE A 359 -14.77 12.82 -13.18
CA ILE A 359 -15.58 12.09 -12.20
C ILE A 359 -16.25 10.88 -12.86
N GLU A 360 -16.88 11.04 -14.01
CA GLU A 360 -17.52 9.92 -14.73
C GLU A 360 -16.51 8.86 -15.18
N THR A 361 -15.36 9.28 -15.71
CA THR A 361 -14.28 8.36 -16.09
C THR A 361 -13.78 7.59 -14.88
N SER A 362 -13.55 8.24 -13.73
CA SER A 362 -13.02 7.58 -12.53
C SER A 362 -13.87 6.38 -12.06
N LYS A 363 -15.19 6.40 -12.29
CA LYS A 363 -16.08 5.30 -11.93
C LYS A 363 -15.75 3.98 -12.65
N TYR A 364 -15.16 4.02 -13.85
CA TYR A 364 -14.76 2.79 -14.55
C TYR A 364 -13.48 2.19 -14.00
N TYR A 365 -12.72 2.95 -13.20
CA TYR A 365 -11.39 2.60 -12.72
C TYR A 365 -11.27 2.55 -11.19
N ASP A 366 -12.34 2.86 -10.47
CA ASP A 366 -12.39 2.83 -9.02
C ASP A 366 -12.44 1.38 -8.50
N THR A 367 -11.48 1.03 -7.65
CA THR A 367 -11.32 -0.31 -7.04
C THR A 367 -12.62 -0.80 -6.39
N VAL A 368 -13.44 0.08 -5.83
CA VAL A 368 -14.73 -0.27 -5.22
C VAL A 368 -15.65 -0.98 -6.21
N ASN A 369 -15.74 -0.48 -7.45
CA ASN A 369 -16.65 -1.03 -8.45
C ASN A 369 -16.20 -2.44 -8.87
N PHE A 370 -14.90 -2.71 -8.89
CA PHE A 370 -14.37 -4.07 -9.07
C PHE A 370 -14.57 -4.96 -7.84
N ALA A 371 -14.40 -4.42 -6.63
CA ALA A 371 -14.54 -5.16 -5.38
C ALA A 371 -15.91 -5.86 -5.26
N ARG A 372 -16.99 -5.21 -5.72
CA ARG A 372 -18.35 -5.79 -5.78
C ARG A 372 -18.46 -7.04 -6.65
N ARG A 373 -17.54 -7.22 -7.58
CA ARG A 373 -17.52 -8.31 -8.57
C ARG A 373 -16.55 -9.44 -8.19
N VAL A 374 -15.78 -9.29 -7.12
CA VAL A 374 -14.89 -10.35 -6.62
C VAL A 374 -15.73 -11.51 -6.07
N LYS A 375 -15.48 -12.72 -6.58
CA LYS A 375 -16.20 -13.96 -6.21
C LYS A 375 -15.31 -15.01 -5.54
N VAL A 376 -14.03 -14.72 -5.38
CA VAL A 376 -13.00 -15.66 -4.93
C VAL A 376 -12.48 -15.26 -3.55
N PRO A 377 -11.96 -16.21 -2.75
CA PRO A 377 -11.42 -15.91 -1.43
C PRO A 377 -10.26 -14.91 -1.50
N GLY A 378 -10.17 -14.01 -0.53
CA GLY A 378 -9.09 -13.01 -0.46
C GLY A 378 -8.54 -12.76 0.95
N ILE A 379 -7.24 -12.51 1.03
CA ILE A 379 -6.58 -11.96 2.23
C ILE A 379 -6.21 -10.50 1.99
N TYR A 380 -6.51 -9.66 2.98
CA TYR A 380 -6.31 -8.22 2.94
C TYR A 380 -5.48 -7.79 4.15
N THR A 381 -4.61 -6.81 4.00
CA THR A 381 -3.96 -6.16 5.15
C THR A 381 -3.66 -4.69 4.92
N PHE A 382 -3.83 -3.90 5.98
CA PHE A 382 -3.50 -2.48 6.04
C PHE A 382 -3.54 -1.99 7.49
N GLY A 383 -3.04 -0.78 7.73
CA GLY A 383 -3.11 -0.10 9.02
C GLY A 383 -3.95 1.16 8.98
N TYR A 384 -4.31 1.69 10.15
CA TYR A 384 -5.13 2.90 10.26
C TYR A 384 -4.30 4.17 10.07
N ASN A 385 -2.98 4.07 10.16
CA ASN A 385 -2.06 5.18 10.05
C ASN A 385 -1.56 5.43 8.62
N ASP A 386 -2.12 4.75 7.62
CA ASP A 386 -1.76 4.95 6.21
C ASP A 386 -2.22 6.35 5.73
N GLU A 387 -1.26 7.20 5.40
CA GLU A 387 -1.50 8.55 4.85
C GLU A 387 -1.46 8.58 3.32
N THR A 388 -0.96 7.52 2.69
CA THR A 388 -0.89 7.39 1.22
C THR A 388 -2.19 6.85 0.68
N CYS A 389 -2.64 5.71 1.20
CA CYS A 389 -3.95 5.12 0.92
C CYS A 389 -4.79 5.21 2.20
N PRO A 390 -5.66 6.21 2.34
CA PRO A 390 -6.38 6.43 3.61
C PRO A 390 -7.25 5.21 3.98
N PRO A 391 -7.28 4.75 5.24
CA PRO A 391 -8.10 3.63 5.67
C PRO A 391 -9.58 3.80 5.34
N THR A 392 -10.14 5.03 5.33
CA THR A 392 -11.51 5.26 4.86
C THR A 392 -11.72 4.69 3.45
N SER A 393 -10.81 4.98 2.53
CA SER A 393 -10.88 4.49 1.14
C SER A 393 -10.64 2.98 1.03
N MET A 394 -9.71 2.44 1.82
CA MET A 394 -9.41 1.00 1.84
C MET A 394 -10.59 0.20 2.39
N PHE A 395 -11.25 0.68 3.44
CA PHE A 395 -12.47 0.06 3.97
C PHE A 395 -13.64 0.17 2.99
N ALA A 396 -13.79 1.26 2.24
CA ALA A 396 -14.82 1.35 1.20
C ALA A 396 -14.68 0.23 0.15
N ALA A 397 -13.44 -0.08 -0.28
CA ALA A 397 -13.19 -1.22 -1.17
C ALA A 397 -13.37 -2.56 -0.46
N TYR A 398 -12.77 -2.76 0.72
CA TYR A 398 -12.85 -4.01 1.47
C TYR A 398 -14.30 -4.38 1.83
N ASN A 399 -15.10 -3.43 2.30
CA ASN A 399 -16.51 -3.64 2.66
C ASN A 399 -17.38 -3.97 1.45
N SER A 400 -16.98 -3.54 0.25
CA SER A 400 -17.68 -3.85 -1.01
C SER A 400 -17.45 -5.28 -1.50
N VAL A 401 -16.43 -5.99 -1.00
CA VAL A 401 -16.20 -7.41 -1.31
C VAL A 401 -17.21 -8.28 -0.56
N VAL A 402 -17.98 -9.09 -1.27
CA VAL A 402 -18.95 -10.05 -0.68
C VAL A 402 -18.43 -11.48 -0.61
N ALA A 403 -17.36 -11.80 -1.36
CA ALA A 403 -16.70 -13.11 -1.31
C ALA A 403 -16.02 -13.37 0.05
N PRO A 404 -15.67 -14.64 0.36
CA PRO A 404 -14.92 -14.97 1.56
C PRO A 404 -13.66 -14.10 1.68
N LYS A 405 -13.53 -13.37 2.79
CA LYS A 405 -12.45 -12.41 2.97
C LYS A 405 -11.91 -12.46 4.38
N LYS A 406 -10.59 -12.30 4.50
CA LYS A 406 -9.89 -12.17 5.78
C LYS A 406 -9.11 -10.88 5.81
N LEU A 407 -9.28 -10.09 6.86
CA LEU A 407 -8.53 -8.85 7.08
C LEU A 407 -7.52 -9.03 8.22
N ILE A 408 -6.26 -8.72 7.96
CA ILE A 408 -5.22 -8.57 8.97
C ILE A 408 -5.04 -7.06 9.19
N LEU A 409 -5.53 -6.57 10.32
CA LEU A 409 -5.31 -5.19 10.74
C LEU A 409 -3.97 -5.07 11.46
N ALA A 410 -3.07 -4.27 10.91
CA ALA A 410 -1.84 -3.84 11.56
C ALA A 410 -2.01 -2.37 11.95
N LEU A 411 -2.79 -2.11 13.01
CA LEU A 411 -3.39 -0.81 13.32
C LEU A 411 -2.40 0.37 13.24
N GLU A 412 -1.19 0.20 13.79
CA GLU A 412 -0.15 1.24 13.87
C GLU A 412 0.56 1.51 12.54
N THR A 413 0.50 0.59 11.57
CA THR A 413 1.29 0.72 10.33
C THR A 413 0.76 1.82 9.42
N GLY A 414 1.68 2.54 8.79
CA GLY A 414 1.40 3.40 7.65
C GLY A 414 1.29 2.60 6.35
N HIS A 415 1.83 3.16 5.27
CA HIS A 415 1.79 2.53 3.95
C HIS A 415 2.76 1.35 3.78
N ALA A 416 3.84 1.30 4.57
CA ALA A 416 4.80 0.22 4.54
C ALA A 416 4.29 -0.99 5.34
N LEU A 417 4.48 -2.19 4.79
CA LEU A 417 4.20 -3.43 5.50
C LEU A 417 5.31 -3.80 6.47
N THR A 418 4.91 -4.46 7.54
CA THR A 418 5.81 -5.22 8.41
C THR A 418 6.23 -6.54 7.75
N ASN A 419 7.30 -7.15 8.27
CA ASN A 419 7.74 -8.48 7.83
C ASN A 419 6.66 -9.53 8.12
N GLU A 420 5.97 -9.41 9.25
CA GLU A 420 4.88 -10.29 9.67
C GLU A 420 3.69 -10.21 8.70
N GLN A 421 3.30 -9.00 8.28
CA GLN A 421 2.27 -8.84 7.23
C GLN A 421 2.69 -9.52 5.93
N THR A 422 3.93 -9.28 5.50
CA THR A 422 4.48 -9.87 4.26
C THR A 422 4.49 -11.39 4.31
N ALA A 423 4.97 -11.98 5.40
CA ALA A 423 4.99 -13.43 5.60
C ALA A 423 3.56 -14.01 5.56
N ARG A 424 2.63 -13.41 6.31
CA ARG A 424 1.24 -13.88 6.40
C ARG A 424 0.51 -13.87 5.05
N ILE A 425 0.77 -12.88 4.20
CA ILE A 425 0.20 -12.82 2.85
C ILE A 425 0.80 -13.93 1.97
N ASN A 426 2.13 -14.07 1.98
CA ASN A 426 2.84 -15.07 1.18
C ASN A 426 2.44 -16.50 1.57
N ASP A 427 2.33 -16.79 2.86
CA ASP A 427 1.94 -18.10 3.36
C ASP A 427 0.49 -18.41 3.00
N TRP A 428 -0.39 -17.41 3.07
CA TRP A 428 -1.79 -17.60 2.70
C TRP A 428 -1.98 -17.88 1.21
N ILE A 429 -1.30 -17.14 0.32
CA ILE A 429 -1.43 -17.36 -1.13
C ILE A 429 -0.81 -18.69 -1.53
N GLU A 430 0.32 -19.07 -0.92
CA GLU A 430 0.92 -20.39 -1.12
C GLU A 430 -0.04 -21.50 -0.66
N PHE A 431 -0.60 -21.37 0.55
CA PHE A 431 -1.54 -22.34 1.08
C PHE A 431 -2.76 -22.51 0.18
N LEU A 432 -3.37 -21.39 -0.24
CA LEU A 432 -4.53 -21.37 -1.13
C LEU A 432 -4.22 -22.13 -2.43
N LEU A 433 -3.10 -21.82 -3.08
CA LEU A 433 -2.76 -22.34 -4.40
C LEU A 433 -2.32 -23.81 -4.38
N LYS A 434 -1.82 -24.31 -3.25
CA LYS A 434 -1.38 -25.70 -3.11
C LYS A 434 -2.45 -26.63 -2.51
N ASN A 435 -3.48 -26.11 -1.84
CA ASN A 435 -4.43 -26.91 -1.07
C ASN A 435 -5.89 -26.62 -1.46
N GLU A 436 -6.36 -27.23 -2.55
CA GLU A 436 -7.72 -27.04 -3.10
C GLU A 436 -8.89 -27.42 -2.15
N LYS A 437 -8.65 -28.23 -1.11
CA LYS A 437 -9.72 -28.85 -0.32
C LYS A 437 -10.16 -28.08 0.92
N GLN A 438 -9.53 -26.97 1.30
CA GLN A 438 -9.76 -26.35 2.63
C GLN A 438 -10.26 -24.90 2.65
N VAL A 439 -10.50 -24.28 1.49
CA VAL A 439 -11.02 -22.90 1.44
C VAL A 439 -12.48 -22.93 0.97
N LYS A 440 -13.36 -23.44 1.83
CA LYS A 440 -14.81 -23.27 1.73
C LYS A 440 -15.30 -22.44 2.90
#